data_AF-A0A7W4ETL8-F1
#
_entry.id   AF-A0A7W4ETL8-F1
#
_cell.length_a   1.000
_cell.length_b   1.000
_cell.length_c   1.000
_cell.angle_alpha   90.00
_cell.angle_beta   90.00
_cell.angle_gamma   90.00
#
_symmetry.space_group_name_H-M   'P 1'
#
loop_
_entity.id
_entity.type
_entity.pdbx_description
1 polymer ?
#
loop_
_entity_poly.entity_id
_entity_poly.type
_entity_poly.pdbx_seq_one_letter_code
_entity_poly.pdbx_strand_id
1 'polypeptide(L)'
;QLEDKDLRIDVYRSGGKGGQGVNTTDSAVRVTHLPTGIVVAIQNERSQIQNRETALTILRSRLAQLQHEQQAASLADLRTGESASWGAQLRNYVLHPYTLVKDTRTKHEAHDAQAVLDGAIDGFIEAYLAMGVGEKS
;
A
#
# COMPACT_ATOMS: atom_id res chain seq x y z
N GLN A 1 13.43 8.38 4.49
CA GLN A 1 13.91 9.50 5.33
C GLN A 1 13.40 10.79 4.71
N LEU A 2 12.96 11.77 5.50
CA LEU A 2 12.70 13.11 4.96
C LEU A 2 14.04 13.80 4.77
N GLU A 3 14.32 14.25 3.55
CA GLU A 3 15.48 15.09 3.26
C GLU A 3 15.07 16.56 3.41
N ASP A 4 15.91 17.37 4.04
CA ASP A 4 15.59 18.78 4.29
C ASP A 4 15.42 19.58 2.99
N LYS A 5 16.04 19.14 1.89
CA LYS A 5 15.91 19.74 0.55
C LYS A 5 14.50 19.61 -0.04
N ASP A 6 13.72 18.63 0.41
CA ASP A 6 12.37 18.38 -0.08
C ASP A 6 11.30 19.16 0.68
N LEU A 7 11.72 19.95 1.68
CA LEU A 7 10.87 20.70 2.57
C LEU A 7 10.98 22.20 2.30
N ARG A 8 9.84 22.83 2.03
CA ARG A 8 9.70 24.29 2.11
C ARG A 8 9.05 24.67 3.43
N ILE A 9 9.73 25.49 4.21
CA ILE A 9 9.28 25.94 5.53
C ILE A 9 9.06 27.44 5.48
N ASP A 10 7.80 27.85 5.60
CA ASP A 10 7.37 29.24 5.60
C ASP A 10 6.98 29.62 7.04
N VAL A 11 7.50 30.75 7.53
CA VAL A 11 7.20 31.30 8.85
C VAL A 11 6.40 32.57 8.67
N TYR A 12 5.30 32.71 9.40
CA TYR A 12 4.40 33.86 9.27
C TYR A 12 3.73 34.19 10.60
N ARG A 13 3.03 35.33 10.65
CA ARG A 13 2.29 35.75 11.84
C ARG A 13 1.09 34.85 12.09
N SER A 14 0.91 34.47 13.35
CA SER A 14 -0.27 33.74 13.79
C SER A 14 -1.52 34.58 13.57
N GLY A 15 -2.51 34.01 12.88
CA GLY A 15 -3.76 34.70 12.56
C GLY A 15 -4.80 34.46 13.65
N GLY A 16 -5.24 35.52 14.35
CA GLY A 16 -6.34 35.42 15.32
C GLY A 16 -6.55 36.67 16.17
N LYS A 17 -7.67 36.72 16.91
CA LYS A 17 -7.97 37.76 17.93
C LYS A 17 -7.12 37.57 19.19
N GLY A 18 -5.80 37.51 19.05
CA GLY A 18 -4.87 37.39 20.16
C GLY A 18 -4.48 38.73 20.76
N GLY A 19 -4.01 38.73 22.00
CA GLY A 19 -3.41 39.90 22.65
C GLY A 19 -2.10 40.34 21.98
N GLN A 20 -1.47 41.40 22.49
CA GLN A 20 -0.28 42.02 21.87
C GLN A 20 0.78 41.00 21.42
N GLY A 21 1.11 40.00 22.23
CA GLY A 21 2.15 39.01 21.88
C GLY A 21 1.88 38.13 20.65
N VAL A 22 0.61 37.92 20.27
CA VAL A 22 0.21 37.10 19.11
C VAL A 22 0.31 37.91 17.81
N ASN A 23 0.06 39.22 17.89
CA ASN A 23 0.02 40.09 16.70
C ASN A 23 1.41 40.59 16.28
N THR A 24 2.41 40.55 17.16
CA THR A 24 3.78 41.02 16.88
C THR A 24 4.79 39.92 16.60
N THR A 25 4.50 38.66 16.97
CA THR A 25 5.49 37.57 16.89
C THR A 25 5.20 36.61 15.74
N ASP A 26 6.19 36.36 14.89
CA ASP A 26 6.12 35.39 13.80
C ASP A 26 6.28 33.96 14.35
N SER A 27 5.22 33.40 14.93
CA SER A 27 5.26 32.05 15.53
C SER A 27 4.64 30.95 14.67
N ALA A 28 3.80 31.27 13.67
CA ALA A 28 3.14 30.26 12.85
C ALA A 28 4.11 29.69 11.80
N VAL A 29 4.05 28.36 11.62
CA VAL A 29 4.93 27.63 10.69
C VAL A 29 4.10 26.81 9.74
N ARG A 30 4.41 26.90 8.45
CA ARG A 30 3.88 26.03 7.39
C ARG A 30 5.01 25.26 6.76
N VAL A 31 4.84 23.94 6.69
CA VAL A 31 5.79 23.03 6.08
C VAL A 31 5.12 22.38 4.88
N THR A 32 5.76 22.47 3.72
CA THR A 32 5.33 21.84 2.47
C THR A 32 6.34 20.79 2.06
N HIS A 33 5.89 19.55 1.83
CA HIS A 33 6.71 18.53 1.18
C HIS A 33 6.56 18.67 -0.34
N LEU A 34 7.62 19.12 -1.01
CA LEU A 34 7.60 19.44 -2.44
C LEU A 34 7.23 18.23 -3.33
N PRO A 35 7.76 17.01 -3.09
CA PRO A 35 7.47 15.86 -3.95
C PRO A 35 6.02 15.39 -3.91
N THR A 36 5.37 15.46 -2.74
CA THR A 36 3.98 14.98 -2.58
C THR A 36 2.94 16.09 -2.55
N GLY A 37 3.36 17.34 -2.48
CA GLY A 37 2.48 18.50 -2.34
C GLY A 37 1.76 18.60 -0.98
N ILE A 38 2.07 17.73 0.00
CA ILE A 38 1.42 17.76 1.31
C ILE A 38 1.86 19.00 2.08
N VAL A 39 0.88 19.79 2.52
CA VAL A 39 1.09 21.00 3.33
C VAL A 39 0.54 20.78 4.74
N VAL A 40 1.33 21.17 5.74
CA VAL A 40 0.94 21.19 7.16
C VAL A 40 1.23 22.58 7.71
N ALA A 41 0.25 23.19 8.39
CA ALA A 41 0.40 24.50 9.01
C ALA A 41 0.01 24.42 10.48
N ILE A 42 0.85 24.96 11.38
CA ILE A 42 0.66 24.94 12.82
C ILE A 42 0.92 26.33 13.40
N GLN A 43 0.04 26.76 14.30
CA GLN A 43 0.11 28.04 15.02
C GLN A 43 -0.30 27.92 16.49
N ASN A 44 -0.27 26.71 17.04
CA ASN A 44 -0.84 26.41 18.36
C ASN A 44 0.01 26.97 19.50
N GLU A 45 1.34 26.86 19.36
CA GLU A 45 2.28 27.30 20.37
C GLU A 45 2.77 28.73 20.12
N ARG A 46 3.23 29.38 21.19
CA ARG A 46 3.92 30.68 21.09
C ARG A 46 5.31 30.55 20.47
N SER A 47 5.93 29.37 20.60
CA SER A 47 7.28 29.10 20.09
C SER A 47 7.24 28.60 18.64
N GLN A 48 7.98 29.28 17.76
CA GLN A 48 8.19 28.86 16.38
C GLN A 48 8.83 27.46 16.29
N ILE A 49 9.79 27.16 17.17
CA ILE A 49 10.52 25.88 17.17
C ILE A 49 9.56 24.72 17.46
N GLN A 50 8.72 24.87 18.48
CA GLN A 50 7.71 23.86 18.83
C GLN A 50 6.68 23.68 17.71
N ASN A 51 6.23 24.77 17.08
CA ASN A 51 5.34 24.71 15.93
C ASN A 51 5.99 23.98 14.75
N ARG A 52 7.29 24.20 14.49
CA ARG A 52 8.06 23.50 13.45
C ARG A 52 8.18 22.00 13.74
N GLU A 53 8.56 21.61 14.95
CA GLU A 53 8.69 20.20 15.35
C GLU A 53 7.35 19.45 15.24
N THR A 54 6.27 20.10 15.69
CA THR A 54 4.91 19.56 15.58
C THR A 54 4.50 19.40 14.12
N ALA A 55 4.75 20.41 13.28
CA ALA A 55 4.44 20.34 11.86
C ALA A 55 5.20 19.20 11.15
N LEU A 56 6.48 19.01 11.47
CA LEU A 56 7.30 17.91 10.94
C LEU A 56 6.79 16.54 11.39
N THR A 57 6.36 16.41 12.64
CA THR A 57 5.80 15.17 13.18
C THR A 57 4.50 14.78 12.48
N ILE A 58 3.60 15.74 12.28
CA ILE A 58 2.35 15.54 11.54
C ILE A 58 2.64 15.21 10.08
N LEU A 59 3.58 15.90 9.45
CA LEU A 59 3.97 15.65 8.07
C LEU A 59 4.50 14.23 7.87
N ARG A 60 5.36 13.75 8.78
CA ARG A 60 5.86 12.36 8.79
C ARG A 60 4.72 11.35 8.86
N SER A 61 3.75 11.58 9.76
CA SER A 61 2.58 10.71 9.90
C SER A 61 1.74 10.65 8.62
N ARG A 62 1.47 11.81 8.00
CA ARG A 62 0.74 11.87 6.72
C ARG A 62 1.48 11.17 5.57
N LEU A 63 2.81 11.32 5.51
CA LEU A 63 3.62 10.65 4.49
C LEU A 63 3.63 9.12 4.67
N ALA A 64 3.73 8.65 5.92
CA ALA A 64 3.64 7.22 6.21
C ALA A 64 2.27 6.65 5.81
N GLN A 65 1.19 7.38 6.13
CA GLN A 65 -0.17 6.99 5.74
C GLN A 65 -0.31 6.90 4.22
N LEU A 66 0.21 7.89 3.48
CA LEU A 66 0.19 7.87 2.02
C LEU A 66 0.94 6.65 1.45
N GLN A 67 2.09 6.29 2.02
CA GLN A 67 2.84 5.10 1.60
C GLN A 67 2.06 3.81 1.86
N HIS A 68 1.41 3.69 3.02
CA HIS A 68 0.56 2.55 3.33
C HIS A 68 -0.62 2.43 2.37
N GLU A 69 -1.27 3.54 2.03
CA GLU A 69 -2.37 3.58 1.07
C GLU A 69 -1.92 3.18 -0.34
N GLN A 70 -0.75 3.65 -0.79
CA GLN A 70 -0.18 3.26 -2.07
C GLN A 70 0.17 1.77 -2.13
N GLN A 71 0.74 1.22 -1.04
CA GLN A 71 1.01 -0.21 -0.93
C GLN A 71 -0.27 -1.03 -0.94
N ALA A 72 -1.28 -0.63 -0.16
CA ALA A 72 -2.57 -1.29 -0.13
C ALA A 72 -3.28 -1.23 -1.49
N ALA A 73 -3.23 -0.10 -2.19
CA ALA A 73 -3.79 0.04 -3.53
C ALA A 73 -3.07 -0.84 -4.55
N SER A 74 -1.74 -0.92 -4.49
CA SER A 74 -0.95 -1.81 -5.37
C SER A 74 -1.27 -3.28 -5.12
N LEU A 75 -1.40 -3.68 -3.84
CA LEU A 75 -1.81 -5.05 -3.48
C LEU A 75 -3.27 -5.34 -3.88
N ALA A 76 -4.15 -4.36 -3.76
CA ALA A 76 -5.53 -4.49 -4.21
C ALA A 76 -5.57 -4.67 -5.72
N ASP A 77 -4.84 -3.88 -6.49
CA ASP A 77 -4.76 -4.00 -7.96
C ASP A 77 -4.25 -5.39 -8.38
N LEU A 78 -3.18 -5.88 -7.74
CA LEU A 78 -2.68 -7.25 -7.94
C LEU A 78 -3.73 -8.33 -7.59
N ARG A 79 -4.58 -8.08 -6.58
CA ARG A 79 -5.64 -9.01 -6.15
C ARG A 79 -6.92 -8.90 -6.98
N THR A 80 -7.15 -7.79 -7.67
CA THR A 80 -8.42 -7.51 -8.36
C THR A 80 -8.65 -8.44 -9.56
N GLY A 81 -7.66 -9.23 -9.96
CA GLY A 81 -7.77 -10.25 -11.01
C GLY A 81 -8.58 -11.50 -10.63
N GLU A 82 -8.86 -11.78 -9.36
CA GLU A 82 -9.49 -13.04 -8.94
C GLU A 82 -10.64 -12.81 -7.95
N SER A 83 -11.76 -12.28 -8.44
CA SER A 83 -13.02 -12.41 -7.69
C SER A 83 -13.34 -13.90 -7.56
N ALA A 84 -13.56 -14.38 -6.32
CA ALA A 84 -14.06 -15.72 -6.03
C ALA A 84 -15.51 -15.89 -6.53
N SER A 85 -15.69 -15.84 -7.84
CA SER A 85 -16.92 -16.15 -8.53
C SER A 85 -17.05 -17.67 -8.61
N TRP A 86 -18.26 -18.18 -8.50
CA TRP A 86 -18.58 -19.61 -8.56
C TRP A 86 -18.09 -20.30 -9.86
N GLY A 87 -17.76 -19.53 -10.91
CA GLY A 87 -17.15 -20.01 -12.15
C GLY A 87 -15.63 -19.86 -12.28
N ALA A 88 -14.95 -19.24 -11.32
CA ALA A 88 -13.51 -18.95 -11.36
C ALA A 88 -12.66 -20.04 -10.66
N GLN A 89 -13.16 -21.27 -10.55
CA GLN A 89 -12.44 -22.35 -9.90
C GLN A 89 -11.26 -22.83 -10.75
N LEU A 90 -10.05 -22.65 -10.24
CA LEU A 90 -8.80 -23.01 -10.92
C LEU A 90 -8.52 -24.52 -10.91
N ARG A 91 -8.97 -25.23 -9.87
CA ARG A 91 -8.68 -26.65 -9.70
C ARG A 91 -9.83 -27.38 -9.02
N ASN A 92 -10.23 -28.51 -9.58
CA ASN A 92 -11.23 -29.39 -9.01
C ASN A 92 -10.57 -30.55 -8.26
N TYR A 93 -11.04 -30.81 -7.04
CA TYR A 93 -10.56 -31.89 -6.17
C TYR A 93 -11.73 -32.85 -5.91
N VAL A 94 -11.68 -34.01 -6.56
CA VAL A 94 -12.61 -35.12 -6.30
C VAL A 94 -11.88 -36.12 -5.42
N LEU A 95 -12.42 -36.37 -4.23
CA LEU A 95 -11.83 -37.32 -3.27
C LEU A 95 -12.58 -38.66 -3.22
N HIS A 96 -13.88 -38.64 -3.55
CA HIS A 96 -14.74 -39.83 -3.60
C HIS A 96 -15.75 -39.70 -4.74
N PRO A 97 -16.14 -40.81 -5.42
CA PRO A 97 -15.74 -42.20 -5.17
C PRO A 97 -14.37 -42.59 -5.74
N TYR A 98 -13.75 -41.71 -6.52
CA TYR A 98 -12.38 -41.82 -7.03
C TYR A 98 -11.60 -40.56 -6.67
N THR A 99 -10.28 -40.65 -6.66
CA THR A 99 -9.38 -39.53 -6.44
C THR A 99 -8.96 -38.93 -7.78
N LEU A 100 -9.27 -37.65 -7.98
CA LEU A 100 -8.84 -36.90 -9.16
C LEU A 100 -8.69 -35.42 -8.79
N VAL A 101 -7.52 -34.88 -9.09
CA VAL A 101 -7.25 -33.46 -9.01
C VAL A 101 -7.00 -32.94 -10.42
N LYS A 102 -7.80 -31.97 -10.87
CA LYS A 102 -7.75 -31.44 -12.24
C LYS A 102 -7.65 -29.92 -12.24
N ASP A 103 -6.62 -29.37 -12.88
CA ASP A 103 -6.50 -27.93 -13.11
C ASP A 103 -7.29 -27.53 -14.37
N THR A 104 -8.20 -26.58 -14.23
CA THR A 104 -9.13 -26.18 -15.31
C THR A 104 -8.43 -25.37 -16.39
N ARG A 105 -7.28 -24.75 -16.08
CA ARG A 105 -6.49 -23.92 -16.99
C ARG A 105 -5.58 -24.77 -17.87
N THR A 106 -4.76 -25.61 -17.25
CA THR A 106 -3.72 -26.40 -17.94
C THR A 106 -4.19 -27.78 -18.37
N LYS A 107 -5.36 -28.21 -17.90
CA LYS A 107 -5.89 -29.59 -18.04
C LYS A 107 -4.98 -30.67 -17.46
N HIS A 108 -3.97 -30.30 -16.65
CA HIS A 108 -3.15 -31.25 -15.93
C HIS A 108 -3.98 -31.96 -14.85
N GLU A 109 -3.76 -33.26 -14.72
CA GLU A 109 -4.52 -34.14 -13.84
C GLU A 109 -3.59 -34.99 -12.98
N ALA A 110 -3.96 -35.19 -11.72
CA ALA A 110 -3.30 -36.11 -10.80
C ALA A 110 -4.32 -37.05 -10.16
N HIS A 111 -4.00 -38.32 -10.08
CA HIS A 111 -4.88 -39.36 -9.52
C HIS A 111 -4.65 -39.64 -8.03
N ASP A 112 -3.52 -39.18 -7.48
CA ASP A 112 -3.26 -39.24 -6.04
C ASP A 112 -3.61 -37.90 -5.38
N ALA A 113 -4.86 -37.79 -4.91
CA ALA A 113 -5.32 -36.56 -4.29
C ALA A 113 -4.68 -36.31 -2.90
N GLN A 114 -4.26 -37.37 -2.19
CA GLN A 114 -3.64 -37.21 -0.88
C GLN A 114 -2.24 -36.60 -1.02
N ALA A 115 -1.41 -37.14 -1.93
CA ALA A 115 -0.09 -36.56 -2.19
C ALA A 115 -0.17 -35.08 -2.61
N VAL A 116 -1.18 -34.70 -3.41
CA VAL A 116 -1.39 -33.31 -3.83
C VAL A 116 -1.79 -32.41 -2.65
N LEU A 117 -2.64 -32.90 -1.75
CA LEU A 117 -2.99 -32.18 -0.52
C LEU A 117 -1.80 -32.07 0.44
N ASP A 118 -0.91 -33.06 0.44
CA ASP A 118 0.34 -33.08 1.21
C ASP A 118 1.46 -32.23 0.58
N GLY A 119 1.22 -31.60 -0.57
CA GLY A 119 2.11 -30.61 -1.18
C GLY A 119 2.78 -31.04 -2.49
N ALA A 120 2.46 -32.19 -3.06
CA ALA A 120 2.93 -32.61 -4.39
C ALA A 120 2.22 -31.82 -5.51
N ILE A 121 2.43 -30.50 -5.57
CA ILE A 121 1.80 -29.57 -6.53
C ILE A 121 2.72 -29.13 -7.66
N ASP A 122 3.99 -29.54 -7.66
CA ASP A 122 5.02 -29.09 -8.61
C ASP A 122 4.61 -29.32 -10.06
N GLY A 123 4.06 -30.49 -10.39
CA GLY A 123 3.58 -30.79 -11.75
C GLY A 123 2.49 -29.83 -12.25
N PHE A 124 1.65 -29.31 -11.35
CA PHE A 124 0.66 -28.29 -11.72
C PHE A 124 1.29 -26.91 -11.95
N ILE A 125 2.30 -26.56 -11.15
CA ILE A 125 3.04 -25.30 -11.27
C ILE A 125 3.80 -25.28 -12.60
N GLU A 126 4.55 -26.33 -12.88
CA GLU A 126 5.31 -26.49 -14.13
C GLU A 126 4.40 -26.44 -15.36
N ALA A 127 3.26 -27.15 -15.33
CA ALA A 127 2.29 -27.12 -16.41
C ALA A 127 1.74 -25.71 -16.68
N TYR A 128 1.53 -24.91 -15.63
CA TYR A 128 1.05 -23.53 -15.76
C TYR A 128 2.15 -22.59 -16.32
N LEU A 129 3.37 -22.71 -15.81
CA LEU A 129 4.51 -21.93 -16.28
C LEU A 129 4.82 -22.24 -17.76
N ALA A 130 4.77 -23.51 -18.16
CA ALA A 130 4.96 -23.93 -19.55
C ALA A 130 3.93 -23.32 -20.51
N MET A 131 2.66 -23.22 -20.09
CA MET A 131 1.60 -22.58 -20.87
C MET A 131 1.87 -21.08 -21.06
N GLY A 132 2.29 -20.37 -20.01
CA GLY A 132 2.58 -18.92 -20.08
C GLY A 132 3.84 -18.55 -20.86
N VAL A 133 4.79 -19.49 -21.03
CA VAL A 133 5.97 -19.28 -21.91
C VAL A 133 5.59 -19.38 -23.39
N GLY A 134 4.58 -20.19 -23.74
CA GLY A 134 4.09 -20.33 -25.11
C GLY A 134 3.33 -19.12 -25.66
N GLU A 135 2.77 -18.26 -24.80
CA GLU A 135 2.03 -17.05 -25.20
C GLU A 135 2.94 -15.84 -25.53
N LYS A 136 4.24 -15.91 -25.21
CA LYS A 136 5.20 -14.81 -25.43
C LYS A 136 6.14 -15.01 -26.62
N SER A 137 5.92 -16.03 -27.45
CA SER A 137 6.71 -16.31 -28.68
C SER A 137 5.91 -16.07 -29.94
#